data_AF-A0A5A8F2X3-F1
#
_entry.id   AF-A0A5A8F2X3-F1
#
_cell.length_a   1.000
_cell.length_b   1.000
_cell.length_c   1.000
_cell.angle_alpha   90.00
_cell.angle_beta   90.00
_cell.angle_gamma   90.00
#
_symmetry.space_group_name_H-M   'P 1'
#
loop_
_entity.id
_entity.type
_entity.pdbx_description
1 polymer ?
#
loop_
_entity_poly.entity_id
_entity_poly.type
_entity_poly.pdbx_seq_one_letter_code
_entity_poly.pdbx_strand_id
1 'polypeptide(L)' 'MKKEEILKKITELESKLKDIKGEKCEVYSRVVGYHRPVQNWNEGKQEEFGERFEYGFEQ' A
#
# COMPACT_ATOMS: atom_id res chain seq x y z
N MET A 1 16.24 -28.95 19.94
CA MET A 1 16.63 -28.24 18.72
C MET A 1 17.83 -27.38 19.04
N LYS A 2 18.96 -27.53 18.33
CA LYS A 2 20.20 -26.84 18.71
C LYS A 2 20.08 -25.37 18.33
N LYS A 3 20.51 -24.47 19.24
CA LYS A 3 20.47 -23.01 19.06
C LYS A 3 21.10 -22.54 17.73
N GLU A 4 22.14 -23.24 17.29
CA GLU A 4 22.81 -22.98 16.00
C GLU A 4 21.94 -23.23 14.77
N GLU A 5 21.06 -24.23 14.82
CA GLU A 5 20.14 -24.54 13.71
C GLU A 5 19.09 -23.43 13.56
N ILE A 6 18.63 -22.89 14.70
CA ILE A 6 17.68 -21.79 14.74
C ILE A 6 18.30 -20.51 14.16
N LEU A 7 19.54 -20.20 14.54
CA LEU A 7 20.25 -19.02 14.04
C LEU A 7 20.47 -19.09 12.53
N LYS A 8 20.89 -20.25 12.00
CA LYS A 8 20.99 -20.47 10.54
C LYS A 8 19.64 -20.24 9.84
N LYS A 9 18.56 -20.74 10.43
CA LYS A 9 17.20 -20.56 9.89
C LYS A 9 16.79 -19.09 9.84
N ILE A 10 17.08 -18.32 10.89
CA ILE A 10 16.76 -16.89 10.98
C ILE A 10 17.47 -16.13 9.86
N THR A 11 18.78 -16.32 9.71
CA THR A 11 19.56 -15.62 8.67
C THR A 11 19.08 -15.96 7.26
N GLU A 12 18.73 -17.23 7.01
CA GLU A 12 18.16 -17.65 5.72
C GLU A 12 16.80 -16.99 5.45
N LEU A 13 15.94 -16.90 6.46
CA LEU A 13 14.63 -16.26 6.36
C LEU A 13 14.75 -14.73 6.16
N GLU A 14 15.70 -14.08 6.84
CA GLU A 14 16.00 -12.66 6.65
C GLU A 14 16.49 -12.36 5.22
N SER A 15 17.36 -13.22 4.68
CA SER A 15 17.81 -13.10 3.29
C SER A 15 16.67 -13.28 2.30
N LYS A 16 15.74 -14.22 2.55
CA LYS A 16 14.56 -14.42 1.71
C LYS A 16 13.62 -13.22 1.79
N LEU A 17 13.36 -12.72 3.00
CA LEU A 17 12.51 -11.54 3.23
C LEU A 17 13.03 -10.31 2.46
N LYS A 18 14.36 -10.12 2.42
CA LYS A 18 14.98 -9.01 1.69
C LYS A 18 14.75 -9.08 0.17
N ASP A 19 14.59 -10.28 -0.37
CA ASP A 19 14.40 -10.49 -1.81
C ASP A 19 12.92 -10.49 -2.24
N ILE A 20 11.98 -10.47 -1.29
CA ILE A 20 10.55 -10.38 -1.58
C ILE A 20 10.26 -9.02 -2.23
N LYS A 21 9.79 -9.06 -3.48
CA LYS A 21 9.27 -7.90 -4.20
C LYS A 21 7.77 -8.06 -4.41
N GLY A 22 7.00 -7.04 -4.02
CA GLY A 22 5.58 -6.97 -4.34
C GLY A 22 5.34 -6.60 -5.80
N GLU A 23 4.13 -6.87 -6.28
CA GLU A 23 3.64 -6.38 -7.56
C GLU A 23 2.93 -5.03 -7.39
N LYS A 24 2.73 -4.31 -8.50
CA LYS A 24 1.94 -3.07 -8.48
C LYS A 24 0.49 -3.40 -8.15
N CYS A 25 -0.02 -2.82 -7.08
CA CYS A 25 -1.44 -2.89 -6.74
C CYS A 25 -2.20 -1.76 -7.46
N GLU A 26 -3.33 -2.07 -8.09
CA GLU A 26 -4.24 -1.04 -8.58
C GLU A 26 -4.99 -0.40 -7.43
N VAL A 27 -4.88 0.92 -7.32
CA VAL A 27 -5.58 1.71 -6.29
C VAL A 27 -6.85 2.28 -6.89
N TYR A 28 -7.98 2.02 -6.24
CA TYR A 28 -9.29 2.54 -6.62
C TYR A 28 -9.78 3.56 -5.60
N SER A 29 -10.50 4.57 -6.07
CA SER A 29 -11.13 5.58 -5.22
C SER A 29 -12.56 5.87 -5.70
N ARG A 30 -13.42 6.26 -4.75
CA ARG A 30 -14.83 6.60 -5.03
C ARG A 30 -14.94 8.05 -5.47
N VAL A 31 -15.48 8.27 -6.66
CA VAL A 31 -15.58 9.61 -7.27
C VAL A 31 -16.94 10.26 -6.97
N VAL A 32 -17.98 9.91 -7.73
CA VAL A 32 -19.37 10.41 -7.60
C VAL A 32 -20.34 9.23 -7.59
N GLY A 33 -20.07 8.25 -6.72
CA GLY A 33 -20.91 7.06 -6.54
C GLY A 33 -20.40 5.77 -7.20
N TYR A 34 -19.30 5.82 -7.95
CA TYR A 34 -18.62 4.62 -8.48
C TYR A 34 -17.11 4.63 -8.20
N HIS A 35 -16.49 3.45 -8.28
CA HIS A 35 -15.05 3.28 -8.11
C HIS A 35 -14.33 3.44 -9.46
N ARG A 36 -13.26 4.23 -9.48
CA ARG A 36 -12.39 4.43 -10.64
C ARG A 36 -10.93 4.21 -10.23
N PRO A 37 -10.09 3.57 -11.08
CA PRO A 37 -8.66 3.49 -10.83
C PRO A 37 -8.07 4.90 -10.70
N VAL A 38 -7.29 5.13 -9.66
CA VAL A 38 -6.61 6.42 -9.42
C VAL A 38 -5.61 6.74 -10.54
N GLN A 39 -5.01 5.70 -11.12
CA GLN A 39 -4.11 5.83 -12.28
C GLN A 39 -4.79 6.45 -13.52
N ASN A 40 -6.13 6.42 -13.58
CA ASN A 40 -6.90 6.94 -14.72
C ASN A 40 -7.50 8.33 -14.46
N TRP A 41 -7.01 9.07 -13.45
CA TRP A 41 -7.48 10.42 -13.14
C TRP A 41 -6.84 11.44 -14.09
N ASN A 42 -7.66 12.34 -14.65
CA ASN A 42 -7.20 13.50 -15.40
C ASN A 42 -6.78 14.63 -14.44
N GLU A 43 -6.12 15.66 -14.98
CA GLU A 43 -5.59 16.79 -14.20
C GLU A 43 -6.65 17.45 -13.31
N GLY A 44 -7.82 17.80 -13.86
CA GLY A 44 -8.89 18.42 -13.07
C GLY A 44 -9.45 17.55 -11.95
N LYS A 45 -9.39 16.21 -12.07
CA LYS A 45 -9.81 15.31 -10.97
C LYS A 45 -8.76 15.24 -9.86
N GLN A 46 -7.49 15.34 -10.21
CA GLN A 46 -6.40 15.41 -9.23
C GLN A 46 -6.47 16.72 -8.44
N GLU A 47 -6.75 17.84 -9.12
CA GLU A 47 -6.97 19.15 -8.49
C GLU A 47 -8.19 19.14 -7.56
N GLU A 48 -9.37 18.71 -8.04
CA GLU A 48 -10.57 18.62 -7.20
C GLU A 48 -10.38 17.70 -5.99
N PHE A 49 -9.64 16.59 -6.13
CA PHE A 49 -9.37 15.73 -4.98
C PHE A 49 -8.51 16.42 -3.92
N GLY A 50 -7.57 17.29 -4.34
CA GLY A 50 -6.76 18.10 -3.43
C GLY A 50 -7.56 19.13 -2.63
N GLU A 51 -8.73 19.54 -3.12
CA GLU A 51 -9.66 20.43 -2.43
C GLU A 51 -10.60 19.70 -1.45
N ARG A 52 -10.57 18.35 -1.42
CA ARG A 52 -11.41 17.57 -0.50
C ARG A 52 -10.82 17.58 0.90
N PHE A 53 -11.71 17.68 1.89
CA PHE A 53 -11.35 17.56 3.30
C PHE A 53 -11.97 16.32 3.91
N GLU A 54 -11.18 15.63 4.74
CA GLU A 54 -11.71 14.59 5.62
C GLU A 54 -12.42 15.23 6.81
N TYR A 55 -13.56 14.66 7.19
CA TYR A 55 -14.22 15.06 8.42
C TYR A 55 -13.46 14.43 9.59
N GLY A 56 -12.74 15.25 10.36
CA GLY A 56 -12.22 14.84 11.65
C GLY A 56 -13.36 14.72 12.66
N PHE A 57 -13.39 13.63 13.43
CA PHE A 57 -14.22 13.58 14.62
C PHE A 57 -13.50 14.32 15.74
N GLU A 58 -13.98 15.50 16.12
CA GLU A 58 -13.67 16.05 17.45
C GLU A 58 -14.54 15.31 18.48
N GLN A 59 -13.88 14.65 19.45
CA GLN A 59 -14.51 14.07 20.65
C GLN A 59 -14.41 15.06 21.82
#